data_AF-A0AAV9KR73-F1
#
_entry.id   AF-A0AAV9KR73-F1
#
_cell.length_a   1.000
_cell.length_b   1.000
_cell.length_c   1.000
_cell.angle_alpha   90.00
_cell.angle_beta   90.00
_cell.angle_gamma   90.00
#
_symmetry.space_group_name_H-M   'P 1'
#
loop_
_entity.id
_entity.type
_entity.pdbx_description
1 polymer ?
#
loop_
_entity_poly.entity_id
_entity_poly.type
_entity_poly.pdbx_seq_one_letter_code
_entity_poly.pdbx_strand_id
1 'polypeptide(L)'
;MGEPKKQQPVFTKVDQLRPMATGLNLTVKVVNTKMVVPRGNQGRQMRLAECLVGDETGMIIFTARNDQVDMMNEGATVILRNAKIDMFKGSMRLAVDRWGRIEVTEPASFSVKEDSNLSLIEFEQVTVVEQ
;
A
#
# COMPACT_ATOMS: atom_id res chain seq x y z
N MET A 1 15.17 11.00 -35.04
CA MET A 1 14.67 10.11 -33.96
C MET A 1 14.61 10.95 -32.69
N GLY A 2 13.41 11.36 -32.26
CA GLY A 2 13.26 12.09 -31.00
C GLY A 2 13.29 11.11 -29.84
N GLU A 3 14.12 11.37 -28.83
CA GLU A 3 14.09 10.60 -27.59
C GLU A 3 12.69 10.69 -26.96
N PRO A 4 12.07 9.58 -26.56
CA PRO A 4 10.78 9.64 -25.90
C PRO A 4 10.94 10.41 -24.59
N LYS A 5 10.24 11.55 -24.46
CA LYS A 5 10.17 12.31 -23.20
C LYS A 5 9.63 11.39 -22.11
N LYS A 6 10.49 10.97 -21.19
CA LYS A 6 10.09 10.22 -19.99
C LYS A 6 9.12 11.08 -19.20
N GLN A 7 7.86 10.69 -19.16
CA GLN A 7 6.87 11.33 -18.30
C GLN A 7 7.26 11.09 -16.85
N GLN A 8 7.17 12.14 -16.03
CA GLN A 8 7.46 12.02 -14.61
C GLN A 8 6.40 11.15 -13.94
N PRO A 9 6.78 10.29 -12.98
CA PRO A 9 5.82 9.47 -12.26
C PRO A 9 4.84 10.37 -11.50
N VAL A 10 3.54 10.15 -11.71
CA VAL A 10 2.48 10.82 -10.96
C VAL A 10 2.31 10.10 -9.63
N PHE A 11 2.33 10.88 -8.55
CA PHE A 11 2.11 10.39 -7.18
C PHE A 11 0.66 10.61 -6.77
N THR A 12 0.05 9.56 -6.24
CA THR A 12 -1.32 9.53 -5.72
C THR A 12 -1.30 9.68 -4.22
N LYS A 13 -2.29 10.39 -3.67
CA LYS A 13 -2.49 10.53 -2.22
C LYS A 13 -3.35 9.41 -1.66
N VAL A 14 -3.22 9.13 -0.37
CA VAL A 14 -3.95 8.04 0.28
C VAL A 14 -5.47 8.22 0.12
N ASP A 15 -6.02 9.40 0.33
CA ASP A 15 -7.46 9.69 0.17
C ASP A 15 -8.02 9.49 -1.26
N GLN A 16 -7.14 9.48 -2.26
CA GLN A 16 -7.48 9.27 -3.66
C GLN A 16 -7.49 7.80 -4.07
N LEU A 17 -7.12 6.89 -3.18
CA LEU A 17 -7.14 5.46 -3.44
C LEU A 17 -8.58 5.00 -3.74
N ARG A 18 -8.69 4.05 -4.66
CA ARG A 18 -9.96 3.45 -5.09
C ARG A 18 -9.85 1.93 -5.06
N PRO A 19 -10.96 1.21 -4.78
CA PRO A 19 -10.98 -0.24 -4.87
C PRO A 19 -10.41 -0.72 -6.20
N MET A 20 -9.60 -1.78 -6.16
CA MET A 20 -9.00 -2.43 -7.34
C MET A 20 -8.05 -1.55 -8.19
N ALA A 21 -7.68 -0.36 -7.73
CA ALA A 21 -6.73 0.50 -8.44
C ALA A 21 -5.32 -0.12 -8.52
N THR A 22 -4.61 0.11 -9.62
CA THR A 22 -3.26 -0.41 -9.89
C THR A 22 -2.35 0.68 -10.47
N GLY A 23 -1.04 0.47 -10.49
CA GLY A 23 -0.09 1.44 -11.08
C GLY A 23 0.13 2.67 -10.20
N LEU A 24 -0.14 2.55 -8.91
CA LEU A 24 -0.11 3.66 -7.96
C LEU A 24 1.32 3.95 -7.53
N ASN A 25 1.68 5.22 -7.44
CA ASN A 25 2.92 5.65 -6.81
C ASN A 25 2.58 6.51 -5.60
N LEU A 26 3.10 6.17 -4.42
CA LEU A 26 2.82 6.90 -3.19
C LEU A 26 4.10 7.12 -2.39
N THR A 27 4.13 8.18 -1.60
CA THR A 27 5.12 8.39 -0.54
C THR A 27 4.36 8.35 0.78
N VAL A 28 4.68 7.40 1.64
CA VAL A 28 3.96 7.17 2.90
C VAL A 28 4.95 6.99 4.05
N LYS A 29 4.51 7.37 5.25
CA LYS A 29 5.21 7.08 6.50
C LYS A 29 4.61 5.85 7.15
N VAL A 30 5.48 4.98 7.69
CA VAL A 30 5.07 3.80 8.46
C VAL A 30 4.73 4.24 9.88
N VAL A 31 3.50 4.01 10.30
CA VAL A 31 2.99 4.35 11.64
C VAL A 31 3.17 3.18 12.60
N ASN A 32 2.82 1.97 12.16
CA ASN A 32 2.89 0.75 12.97
C ASN A 32 3.15 -0.46 12.08
N THR A 33 3.93 -1.43 12.54
CA THR A 33 4.12 -2.71 11.84
C THR A 33 3.80 -3.91 12.74
N LYS A 34 2.84 -4.73 12.30
CA LYS A 34 2.42 -5.94 13.00
C LYS A 34 2.74 -7.18 12.19
N MET A 35 3.58 -8.06 12.73
CA MET A 35 3.85 -9.37 12.16
C MET A 35 2.59 -10.25 12.16
N VAL A 36 2.31 -10.89 11.02
CA VAL A 36 1.18 -11.81 10.85
C VAL A 36 1.73 -13.19 10.55
N VAL A 37 1.36 -14.16 11.39
CA VAL A 37 1.70 -15.57 11.16
C VAL A 37 0.68 -16.16 10.18
N PRO A 38 1.09 -16.58 8.97
CA PRO A 38 0.18 -17.24 8.04
C PRO A 38 -0.32 -18.56 8.65
N ARG A 39 -1.63 -18.76 8.72
CA ARG A 39 -2.21 -20.05 9.10
C ARG A 39 -2.15 -20.98 7.88
N GLY A 40 -1.18 -21.90 7.84
CA GLY A 40 -1.09 -22.93 6.78
C GLY A 40 0.17 -23.78 6.85
N ASN A 41 0.02 -25.09 6.65
CA ASN A 41 1.06 -26.12 6.80
C ASN A 41 1.84 -26.37 5.49
N GLN A 42 2.21 -25.33 4.74
CA GLN A 42 2.95 -25.48 3.49
C GLN A 42 4.33 -24.85 3.60
N GLY A 43 5.32 -25.67 3.98
CA GLY A 43 6.73 -25.77 3.53
C GLY A 43 7.61 -24.55 3.24
N ARG A 44 7.10 -23.33 3.22
CA ARG A 44 7.83 -22.09 2.92
C ARG A 44 7.37 -21.05 3.94
N GLN A 45 8.21 -20.76 4.93
CA GLN A 45 7.98 -19.66 5.87
C GLN A 45 7.87 -18.34 5.09
N MET A 46 6.65 -17.97 4.69
CA MET A 46 6.39 -16.66 4.10
C MET A 46 6.25 -15.67 5.25
N ARG A 47 7.18 -14.70 5.32
CA ARG A 47 7.05 -13.59 6.29
C ARG A 47 5.97 -12.64 5.77
N LEU A 48 5.03 -12.28 6.64
CA LEU A 48 3.94 -11.38 6.33
C LEU A 48 3.82 -10.37 7.48
N ALA A 49 3.62 -9.11 7.14
CA ALA A 49 3.29 -8.07 8.10
C ALA A 49 2.17 -7.18 7.56
N GLU A 50 1.30 -6.74 8.47
CA GLU A 50 0.35 -5.67 8.23
C GLU A 50 0.96 -4.38 8.80
N CYS A 51 1.22 -3.43 7.92
CA CYS A 51 1.84 -2.15 8.26
C CYS A 51 0.79 -1.05 8.11
N LEU A 52 0.49 -0.32 9.18
CA LEU A 52 -0.29 0.91 9.06
C LEU A 52 0.62 1.99 8.45
N VAL A 53 0.26 2.49 7.28
CA VAL A 53 1.01 3.54 6.57
C VAL A 53 0.10 4.69 6.22
N GLY A 54 0.64 5.89 6.07
CA GLY A 54 -0.16 7.04 5.67
C GLY A 54 0.64 8.25 5.19
N ASP A 55 -0.09 9.23 4.69
CA ASP A 55 0.40 10.55 4.31
C ASP A 55 -0.48 11.62 4.97
N GLU A 56 -0.34 12.89 4.56
CA GLU A 56 -1.12 14.00 5.10
C GLU A 56 -2.64 13.92 4.81
N THR A 57 -3.07 12.98 3.98
CA THR A 57 -4.47 12.84 3.53
C THR A 57 -5.19 11.66 4.20
N GLY A 58 -4.45 10.66 4.66
CA GLY A 58 -5.01 9.56 5.44
C GLY A 58 -4.06 8.38 5.61
N MET A 59 -4.62 7.27 6.07
CA MET A 59 -3.93 6.02 6.33
C MET A 59 -4.57 4.84 5.60
N ILE A 60 -3.75 3.85 5.33
CA ILE A 60 -4.17 2.55 4.81
C ILE A 60 -3.23 1.46 5.35
N ILE A 61 -3.73 0.23 5.47
CA ILE A 61 -2.92 -0.93 5.81
C ILE A 61 -2.21 -1.40 4.55
N PHE A 62 -0.89 -1.39 4.60
CA PHE A 62 -0.01 -2.00 3.63
C PHE A 62 0.30 -3.46 4.01
N THR A 63 0.25 -4.36 3.03
CA THR A 63 0.60 -5.77 3.22
C THR A 63 2.03 -6.02 2.75
N ALA A 64 2.97 -6.15 3.69
CA ALA A 64 4.37 -6.41 3.40
C ALA A 64 4.67 -7.91 3.39
N ARG A 65 5.39 -8.40 2.37
CA ARG A 65 5.75 -9.81 2.21
C ARG A 65 7.27 -10.02 2.14
N ASN A 66 7.75 -11.09 2.75
CA ASN A 66 9.13 -11.57 2.67
C ASN A 66 10.19 -10.52 3.07
N ASP A 67 10.93 -10.01 2.10
CA ASP A 67 11.97 -8.98 2.20
C ASP A 67 11.38 -7.57 2.39
N GLN A 68 10.15 -7.34 1.93
CA GLN A 68 9.44 -6.08 2.16
C GLN A 68 9.24 -5.79 3.65
N VAL A 69 9.11 -6.84 4.47
CA VAL A 69 8.91 -6.69 5.93
C VAL A 69 10.09 -5.92 6.56
N ASP A 70 11.32 -6.20 6.11
CA ASP A 70 12.52 -5.59 6.68
C ASP A 70 12.63 -4.09 6.32
N MET A 71 11.90 -3.62 5.29
CA MET A 71 11.84 -2.21 4.86
C MET A 71 10.76 -1.40 5.58
N MET A 72 9.75 -2.06 6.16
CA MET A 72 8.59 -1.40 6.77
C MET A 72 8.76 -1.18 8.27
N ASN A 73 9.82 -0.45 8.64
CA ASN A 73 10.09 -0.11 10.04
C ASN A 73 9.26 1.10 10.49
N GLU A 74 8.77 1.09 11.73
CA GLU A 74 8.00 2.22 12.28
C GLU A 74 8.78 3.53 12.22
N GLY A 75 8.11 4.62 11.83
CA GLY A 75 8.70 5.93 11.63
C GLY A 75 9.42 6.11 10.29
N ALA A 76 9.72 5.04 9.54
CA ALA A 76 10.34 5.15 8.23
C ALA A 76 9.42 5.82 7.20
N THR A 77 10.02 6.54 6.25
CA THR A 77 9.32 7.03 5.06
C THR A 77 9.69 6.16 3.88
N VAL A 78 8.69 5.68 3.15
CA VAL A 78 8.87 4.80 2.00
C VAL A 78 8.14 5.33 0.77
N ILE A 79 8.76 5.14 -0.39
CA ILE A 79 8.17 5.35 -1.69
C ILE A 79 7.73 3.99 -2.22
N LEU A 80 6.44 3.87 -2.52
CA LEU A 80 5.82 2.71 -3.14
C LEU A 80 5.61 3.02 -4.61
N ARG A 81 6.19 2.22 -5.51
CA ARG A 81 6.05 2.38 -6.96
C ARG A 81 5.30 1.20 -7.56
N ASN A 82 4.40 1.49 -8.49
CA ASN A 82 3.53 0.50 -9.14
C ASN A 82 2.81 -0.40 -8.11
N ALA A 83 2.29 0.24 -7.06
CA ALA A 83 1.47 -0.38 -6.04
C ALA A 83 0.04 -0.61 -6.56
N LYS A 84 -0.72 -1.42 -5.83
CA LYS A 84 -2.12 -1.73 -6.10
C LYS A 84 -2.95 -1.82 -4.83
N ILE A 85 -4.26 -1.72 -5.00
CA ILE A 85 -5.25 -1.99 -3.96
C ILE A 85 -5.76 -3.43 -4.11
N ASP A 86 -5.46 -4.23 -3.09
CA ASP A 86 -6.08 -5.54 -2.90
C ASP A 86 -7.30 -5.39 -1.98
N MET A 87 -8.37 -6.13 -2.28
CA MET A 87 -9.55 -6.20 -1.42
C MET A 87 -9.41 -7.38 -0.45
N PHE A 88 -9.49 -7.11 0.85
CA PHE A 88 -9.44 -8.11 1.90
C PHE A 88 -10.64 -7.96 2.83
N LYS A 89 -11.51 -8.98 2.82
CA LYS A 89 -12.76 -9.02 3.62
C LYS A 89 -13.61 -7.74 3.47
N GLY A 90 -13.77 -7.27 2.23
CA GLY A 90 -14.55 -6.06 1.93
C GLY A 90 -13.77 -4.74 2.10
N SER A 91 -12.58 -4.73 2.71
CA SER A 91 -11.80 -3.51 2.90
C SER A 91 -10.57 -3.43 2.01
N MET A 92 -10.11 -2.21 1.74
CA MET A 92 -8.91 -1.98 0.95
C MET A 92 -7.63 -2.28 1.74
N ARG A 93 -6.63 -2.82 1.03
CA ARG A 93 -5.25 -3.02 1.47
C ARG A 93 -4.31 -2.57 0.37
N LEU A 94 -3.28 -1.82 0.73
CA LEU A 94 -2.22 -1.44 -0.21
C LEU A 94 -1.21 -2.58 -0.31
N ALA A 95 -0.73 -2.87 -1.52
CA ALA A 95 0.27 -3.90 -1.75
C ALA A 95 1.20 -3.52 -2.91
N VAL A 96 2.42 -4.06 -2.88
CA VAL A 96 3.38 -4.00 -3.99
C VAL A 96 3.66 -5.42 -4.45
N ASP A 97 3.43 -5.68 -5.75
CA ASP A 97 3.68 -6.98 -6.36
C ASP A 97 5.07 -7.07 -6.98
N ARG A 98 5.33 -8.14 -7.76
CA ARG A 98 6.64 -8.40 -8.39
C ARG A 98 7.11 -7.33 -9.39
N TRP A 99 6.21 -6.49 -9.87
CA TRP A 99 6.49 -5.43 -10.85
C TRP A 99 6.64 -4.06 -10.20
N GLY A 100 6.32 -3.96 -8.90
CA GLY A 100 6.49 -2.74 -8.14
C GLY A 100 7.76 -2.74 -7.31
N ARG A 101 8.00 -1.62 -6.66
CA ARG A 101 9.21 -1.39 -5.86
C ARG A 101 8.88 -0.61 -4.60
N ILE A 102 9.60 -0.93 -3.54
CA ILE A 102 9.61 -0.16 -2.29
C ILE A 102 11.00 0.47 -2.16
N GLU A 103 11.05 1.76 -1.89
CA GLU A 103 12.29 2.51 -1.68
C GLU A 103 12.19 3.23 -0.33
N VAL A 104 13.07 2.90 0.62
CA VAL A 104 13.20 3.71 1.84
C VAL A 104 13.86 5.04 1.46
N THR A 105 13.33 6.14 1.95
CA THR A 105 13.79 7.49 1.64
C THR A 105 14.04 8.29 2.91
N GLU A 106 14.60 9.49 2.75
CA GLU A 106 14.70 10.48 3.83
C GLU A 106 13.33 10.75 4.46
N PRO A 107 13.27 11.06 5.77
CA PRO A 107 12.03 11.36 6.46
C PRO A 107 11.24 12.46 5.75
N ALA A 108 9.99 12.17 5.41
CA ALA A 108 9.12 13.19 4.83
C ALA A 108 8.79 14.28 5.87
N SER A 109 8.59 15.50 5.39
CA SER A 109 8.24 16.67 6.22
C SER A 109 6.77 16.71 6.63
N PHE A 110 5.92 15.84 6.08
CA PHE A 110 4.49 15.80 6.40
C PHE A 110 4.21 15.00 7.68
N SER A 111 3.12 15.36 8.36
CA SER A 111 2.51 14.53 9.39
C SER A 111 1.45 13.62 8.78
N VAL A 112 1.34 12.40 9.28
CA VAL A 112 0.29 11.48 8.87
C VAL A 112 -1.05 11.95 9.42
N LYS A 113 -2.10 11.87 8.61
CA LYS A 113 -3.47 12.15 9.01
C LYS A 113 -4.11 10.90 9.60
N GLU A 114 -4.09 10.78 10.93
CA GLU A 114 -4.46 9.55 11.65
C GLU A 114 -5.97 9.36 11.86
N ASP A 115 -6.79 10.38 11.62
CA ASP A 115 -8.26 10.34 11.78
C ASP A 115 -8.99 9.74 10.56
N SER A 116 -8.28 9.48 9.46
CA SER A 116 -8.85 8.98 8.20
C SER A 116 -8.15 7.70 7.78
N ASN A 117 -8.75 6.54 8.08
CA ASN A 117 -8.19 5.23 7.72
C ASN A 117 -9.06 4.48 6.72
N LEU A 118 -8.62 4.40 5.46
CA LEU A 118 -9.36 3.74 4.38
C LEU A 118 -9.51 2.23 4.55
N SER A 119 -8.70 1.64 5.43
CA SER A 119 -8.71 0.22 5.76
C SER A 119 -9.90 -0.21 6.60
N LEU A 120 -10.59 0.75 7.21
CA LEU A 120 -11.77 0.57 8.05
C LEU A 120 -13.06 0.73 7.24
N ILE A 121 -12.97 1.16 5.98
CA ILE A 121 -14.11 1.27 5.09
C ILE A 121 -14.36 -0.11 4.49
N GLU A 122 -15.60 -0.58 4.63
CA GLU A 122 -16.08 -1.81 4.01
C GLU A 122 -16.84 -1.47 2.73
N PHE A 123 -16.52 -2.19 1.65
CA PHE A 123 -17.15 -2.08 0.34
C PHE A 123 -17.96 -3.35 0.08
N GLU A 124 -19.19 -3.16 -0.39
CA GLU A 124 -20.04 -4.23 -0.88
C GLU A 124 -19.92 -4.35 -2.40
N GLN A 125 -19.74 -5.57 -2.89
CA GLN A 125 -19.73 -5.84 -4.32
C GLN A 125 -21.16 -5.89 -4.84
N VAL A 126 -21.56 -4.86 -5.57
CA VAL A 126 -22.85 -4.83 -6.28
C VAL A 126 -22.66 -5.41 -7.67
N THR A 127 -23.32 -6.55 -7.95
CA THR A 127 -23.36 -7.13 -9.30
C THR A 127 -24.57 -6.56 -10.02
N VAL A 128 -24.34 -5.74 -11.04
CA VAL A 128 -25.44 -5.24 -11.89
C VAL A 128 -25.78 -6.34 -12.88
N VAL A 129 -26.99 -6.87 -12.79
CA VAL A 129 -27.53 -7.79 -13.80
C VAL A 129 -28.24 -6.91 -14.84
N GLU A 130 -27.66 -6.77 -16.03
CA GLU A 130 -28.38 -6.13 -17.14
C GLU A 130 -29.56 -7.02 -17.54
N GLN A 131 -30.73 -6.41 -17.68
CA GLN A 131 -32.01 -7.07 -17.97
C GLN A 131 -32.26 -7.20 -19.47
#